data_AF-A0A7S3FGL9-F1
#
_entry.id   AF-A0A7S3FGL9-F1
#
_cell.length_a   1.000
_cell.length_b   1.000
_cell.length_c   1.000
_cell.angle_alpha   90.00
_cell.angle_beta   90.00
_cell.angle_gamma   90.00
#
_symmetry.space_group_name_H-M   'P 1'
#
loop_
_entity.id
_entity.type
_entity.pdbx_description
1 polymer ?
#
loop_
_entity_poly.entity_id
_entity_poly.type
_entity_poly.pdbx_seq_one_letter_code
_entity_poly.pdbx_strand_id
1 'polypeptide(L)'
;IAVIGSDIQEVVGTGIAIYLLSNKAVPVWAGCLITGADTFTFLTVQYFGVRYLEAFVCILISTMTLCFLVNWGLSGGSDLGNTEYGSGQTEFGLLAGWALPTVQSWGVTQAVGTIGAVIMPHNLYLHSGLVLSRKISRNKPNR
;
A
#
# COMPACT_ATOMS: atom_id res chain seq x y z
N ILE A 1 -15.50 -9.01 10.76
CA ILE A 1 -15.14 -7.68 11.33
C ILE A 1 -13.82 -7.16 10.76
N ALA A 2 -12.71 -7.91 10.80
CA ALA A 2 -11.42 -7.43 10.25
C ALA A 2 -11.48 -6.99 8.76
N VAL A 3 -12.21 -7.71 7.91
CA VAL A 3 -12.41 -7.33 6.50
C VAL A 3 -13.21 -6.03 6.37
N ILE A 4 -14.26 -5.86 7.18
CA ILE A 4 -15.08 -4.63 7.20
C ILE A 4 -14.23 -3.42 7.66
N GLY A 5 -13.34 -3.62 8.63
CA GLY A 5 -12.42 -2.56 9.06
C GLY A 5 -11.43 -2.15 7.97
N SER A 6 -10.91 -3.11 7.21
CA SER A 6 -10.06 -2.84 6.05
C SER A 6 -10.79 -2.06 4.95
N ASP A 7 -12.03 -2.45 4.66
CA ASP A 7 -12.90 -1.80 3.67
C ASP A 7 -13.22 -0.34 4.07
N ILE A 8 -13.48 -0.08 5.36
CA ILE A 8 -13.65 1.29 5.86
C ILE A 8 -12.41 2.15 5.62
N GLN A 9 -11.21 1.60 5.86
CA GLN A 9 -9.95 2.33 5.62
C GLN A 9 -9.77 2.68 4.14
N GLU A 10 -10.14 1.77 3.24
CA GLU A 10 -10.06 1.96 1.79
C GLU A 10 -11.05 3.05 1.29
N VAL A 11 -12.29 3.01 1.78
CA VAL A 11 -13.32 4.02 1.46
C VAL A 11 -12.91 5.41 1.97
N VAL A 12 -12.46 5.50 3.21
CA VAL A 12 -12.03 6.78 3.81
C VAL A 12 -10.79 7.33 3.10
N GLY A 13 -9.80 6.47 2.81
CA GLY A 13 -8.60 6.85 2.09
C GLY A 13 -8.90 7.41 0.70
N THR A 14 -9.78 6.73 -0.04
CA THR A 14 -10.21 7.15 -1.39
C THR A 14 -11.01 8.46 -1.33
N GLY A 15 -11.91 8.61 -0.35
CA GLY A 15 -12.66 9.85 -0.16
C GLY A 15 -11.79 11.07 0.13
N ILE A 16 -10.74 10.90 0.95
CA ILE A 16 -9.75 11.96 1.22
C ILE A 16 -8.89 12.24 -0.02
N ALA A 17 -8.47 11.20 -0.76
CA ALA A 17 -7.70 11.36 -1.98
C ALA A 17 -8.46 12.18 -3.04
N ILE A 18 -9.75 11.88 -3.27
CA ILE A 18 -10.61 12.64 -4.18
C ILE A 18 -10.81 14.08 -3.71
N TYR A 19 -10.99 14.29 -2.39
CA TYR A 19 -11.11 15.62 -1.79
C TYR A 19 -9.86 16.48 -2.07
N LEU A 20 -8.67 15.91 -1.89
CA LEU A 20 -7.39 16.60 -2.15
C LEU A 20 -7.16 16.83 -3.65
N LEU A 21 -7.40 15.81 -4.49
CA LEU A 21 -7.19 15.89 -5.93
C LEU A 21 -8.13 16.89 -6.60
N SER A 22 -9.36 17.01 -6.11
CA SER A 22 -10.35 17.95 -6.63
C SER A 22 -10.17 19.38 -6.10
N ASN A 23 -9.04 19.70 -5.48
CA ASN A 23 -8.77 20.99 -4.86
C ASN A 23 -9.90 21.43 -3.89
N LYS A 24 -10.39 20.50 -3.07
CA LYS A 24 -11.50 20.66 -2.11
C LYS A 24 -12.88 20.92 -2.73
N ALA A 25 -13.05 20.76 -4.04
CA ALA A 25 -14.35 20.94 -4.71
C ALA A 25 -15.33 19.79 -4.41
N VAL A 26 -14.83 18.57 -4.24
CA VAL A 26 -15.66 17.39 -3.95
C VAL A 26 -15.56 17.07 -2.46
N PRO A 27 -16.67 17.09 -1.69
CA PRO A 27 -16.65 16.78 -0.27
C PRO A 27 -16.43 15.28 -0.03
N VAL A 28 -15.90 14.92 1.15
CA VAL A 28 -15.54 13.53 1.51
C VAL A 28 -16.72 12.57 1.38
N TRP A 29 -17.94 12.99 1.74
CA TRP A 29 -19.13 12.14 1.61
C TRP A 29 -19.44 11.77 0.15
N ALA A 30 -19.17 12.69 -0.79
CA ALA A 30 -19.33 12.43 -2.22
C ALA A 30 -18.20 11.51 -2.73
N GLY A 31 -16.98 11.69 -2.21
CA GLY A 31 -15.87 10.76 -2.43
C GLY A 31 -16.21 9.32 -2.00
N CYS A 32 -16.84 9.14 -0.83
CA CYS A 32 -17.28 7.81 -0.38
C CYS A 32 -18.34 7.18 -1.30
N LEU A 33 -19.25 7.96 -1.89
CA LEU A 33 -20.23 7.46 -2.86
C LEU A 33 -19.55 6.99 -4.16
N ILE A 34 -18.50 7.68 -4.60
CA ILE A 34 -17.71 7.30 -5.77
C ILE A 34 -16.99 5.96 -5.52
N THR A 35 -16.51 5.71 -4.29
CA THR A 35 -15.91 4.42 -3.94
C THR A 35 -16.91 3.26 -4.08
N GLY A 36 -18.20 3.50 -3.84
CA GLY A 36 -19.25 2.53 -4.17
C GLY A 36 -19.25 2.15 -5.66
N ALA A 37 -19.08 3.12 -6.57
CA ALA A 37 -18.98 2.86 -8.00
C ALA A 37 -17.69 2.11 -8.40
N ASP A 38 -16.58 2.33 -7.68
CA ASP A 38 -15.33 1.61 -7.91
C ASP A 38 -15.46 0.10 -7.65
N THR A 39 -16.24 -0.29 -6.63
CA THR A 39 -16.51 -1.73 -6.38
C THR A 39 -17.21 -2.40 -7.56
N PHE A 40 -18.11 -1.70 -8.26
CA PHE A 40 -18.75 -2.22 -9.49
C PHE A 40 -17.75 -2.33 -10.64
N THR A 41 -16.81 -1.39 -10.75
CA THR A 41 -15.72 -1.45 -11.73
C THR A 41 -14.85 -2.69 -11.46
N PHE A 42 -14.50 -2.94 -10.21
CA PHE A 42 -13.73 -4.12 -9.81
C PHE A 42 -14.46 -5.43 -10.13
N LEU A 43 -15.76 -5.54 -9.81
CA LEU A 43 -16.59 -6.69 -10.16
C LEU A 43 -16.63 -6.93 -11.68
N THR A 44 -16.70 -5.85 -12.46
CA THR A 44 -16.71 -5.90 -13.93
C THR A 44 -15.38 -6.42 -14.46
N VAL A 45 -14.24 -5.96 -13.94
CA VAL A 45 -12.90 -6.44 -14.32
C VAL A 45 -12.71 -7.90 -13.93
N GLN A 46 -13.22 -8.32 -12.77
CA GLN A 46 -13.17 -9.71 -12.33
C GLN A 46 -13.95 -10.65 -13.28
N TYR A 47 -15.07 -10.20 -13.84
CA TYR A 47 -15.84 -10.96 -14.83
C TYR A 47 -15.04 -11.24 -16.12
N PHE A 48 -14.15 -10.34 -16.54
CA PHE A 48 -13.32 -10.51 -17.73
C PHE A 48 -12.14 -11.48 -17.54
N GLY A 49 -11.81 -11.86 -16.31
CA GLY A 49 -10.88 -12.93 -15.99
C GLY A 49 -9.68 -12.52 -15.14
N VAL A 50 -9.09 -13.50 -14.44
CA VAL A 50 -8.05 -13.31 -13.41
C VAL A 50 -6.79 -12.60 -13.95
N ARG A 51 -6.42 -12.83 -15.21
CA ARG A 51 -5.25 -12.18 -15.83
C ARG A 51 -5.39 -10.66 -15.95
N TYR A 52 -6.60 -10.17 -16.23
CA TYR A 52 -6.85 -8.72 -16.33
C TYR A 52 -6.84 -8.07 -14.95
N LEU A 53 -7.37 -8.77 -13.94
CA LEU A 53 -7.33 -8.33 -12.55
C LEU A 53 -5.89 -8.21 -12.03
N GLU A 54 -5.04 -9.20 -12.33
CA GLU A 54 -3.62 -9.16 -11.95
C GLU A 54 -2.89 -7.97 -12.60
N ALA A 55 -3.07 -7.76 -13.90
CA ALA A 55 -2.47 -6.63 -14.61
C ALA A 55 -2.93 -5.27 -14.05
N PHE A 56 -4.22 -5.15 -13.73
CA PHE A 56 -4.79 -3.94 -13.12
C PHE A 56 -4.15 -3.62 -11.77
N VAL A 57 -4.04 -4.62 -10.88
CA VAL A 57 -3.39 -4.46 -9.57
C VAL A 57 -1.90 -4.11 -9.72
N CYS A 58 -1.19 -4.75 -10.65
CA CYS A 58 0.21 -4.42 -10.93
C CYS A 58 0.39 -2.97 -11.40
N ILE A 59 -0.51 -2.45 -12.23
CA ILE A 59 -0.47 -1.05 -12.67
C ILE A 59 -0.67 -0.12 -11.47
N LEU A 60 -1.68 -0.36 -10.62
CA LEU A 60 -1.94 0.48 -9.43
C LEU A 60 -0.72 0.53 -8.49
N ILE A 61 -0.12 -0.62 -8.18
CA ILE A 61 1.09 -0.71 -7.34
C ILE A 61 2.27 0.02 -8.00
N SER A 62 2.43 -0.14 -9.31
CA SER A 62 3.51 0.51 -10.07
C SER A 62 3.36 2.04 -10.06
N THR A 63 2.14 2.56 -10.22
CA THR A 63 1.87 4.01 -10.16
C THR A 63 2.18 4.58 -8.78
N MET A 64 1.77 3.92 -7.69
CA MET A 64 2.11 4.37 -6.33
C MET A 64 3.63 4.36 -6.11
N THR A 65 4.30 3.28 -6.51
CA THR A 65 5.76 3.14 -6.36
C THR A 65 6.50 4.22 -7.15
N LEU A 66 6.10 4.45 -8.40
CA LEU A 66 6.69 5.48 -9.25
C LEU A 66 6.51 6.88 -8.65
N CYS A 67 5.33 7.20 -8.13
CA CYS A 67 5.06 8.48 -7.47
C CYS A 67 5.98 8.70 -6.28
N PHE A 68 6.14 7.70 -5.41
CA PHE A 68 7.06 7.77 -4.28
C PHE A 68 8.52 7.88 -4.71
N LEU A 69 8.95 7.12 -5.73
CA LEU A 69 10.32 7.18 -6.23
C LEU A 69 10.66 8.54 -6.86
N VAL A 70 9.72 9.13 -7.60
CA VAL A 70 9.90 10.48 -8.17
C VAL A 70 9.98 11.52 -7.06
N ASN A 71 9.06 11.48 -6.09
CA ASN A 71 9.10 12.41 -4.94
C ASN A 71 10.39 12.24 -4.13
N TRP A 72 10.86 11.02 -3.93
CA TRP A 72 12.13 10.73 -3.27
C TRP A 72 13.31 11.34 -4.03
N GLY A 73 13.40 11.09 -5.35
CA GLY A 73 14.49 11.59 -6.18
C GLY A 73 14.51 13.11 -6.31
N LEU A 74 13.34 13.77 -6.30
CA LEU A 74 13.25 15.24 -6.30
C LEU A 74 13.56 15.83 -4.92
N SER A 75 13.19 15.14 -3.84
CA SER A 75 13.45 15.60 -2.47
C SER A 75 14.93 15.53 -2.09
N GLY A 76 15.73 14.65 -2.70
CA GLY A 76 17.16 14.49 -2.40
C GLY A 76 18.09 15.59 -2.97
N GLY A 77 17.59 16.45 -3.87
CA GLY A 77 18.43 17.35 -4.66
C GLY A 77 18.59 18.79 -4.17
N SER A 78 17.92 19.23 -3.10
CA SER A 78 17.86 20.66 -2.74
C SER A 78 18.66 21.11 -1.51
N ASP A 79 19.29 20.19 -0.77
CA ASP A 79 20.05 20.52 0.45
C ASP A 79 21.56 20.22 0.34
N LEU A 80 22.18 20.43 -0.83
CA LEU A 80 23.65 20.47 -0.92
C LEU A 80 24.22 21.86 -0.56
N GLY A 81 23.36 22.84 -0.26
CA GLY A 81 23.75 24.25 -0.23
C GLY A 81 23.70 24.95 1.12
N ASN A 82 22.67 24.76 1.95
CA ASN A 82 22.48 25.66 3.10
C ASN A 82 21.72 25.01 4.26
N THR A 83 22.36 25.09 5.42
CA THR A 83 21.72 25.34 6.72
C THR A 83 21.26 24.13 7.54
N GLU A 84 22.20 23.63 8.36
CA GLU A 84 22.12 23.83 9.82
C GLU A 84 20.89 23.26 10.56
N TYR A 85 20.51 22.02 10.28
CA TYR A 85 19.86 21.17 11.29
C TYR A 85 20.57 19.82 11.35
N GLY A 86 21.25 19.58 12.47
CA GLY A 86 22.08 18.41 12.70
C GLY A 86 21.30 17.10 12.69
N SER A 87 21.37 16.39 11.56
CA SER A 87 21.61 14.95 11.51
C SER A 87 21.94 14.60 10.07
N GLY A 88 23.19 14.21 9.80
CA GLY A 88 23.66 13.79 8.48
C GLY A 88 22.97 12.50 8.02
N GLN A 89 21.72 12.61 7.57
CA GLN A 89 21.01 11.56 6.86
C GLN A 89 20.89 12.02 5.41
N THR A 90 22.04 12.05 4.74
CA THR A 90 22.14 11.91 3.29
C THR A 90 21.37 10.66 2.87
N GLU A 91 21.04 10.53 1.59
CA GLU A 91 20.26 9.46 0.96
C GLU A 91 20.63 8.01 1.40
N PHE A 92 21.82 7.82 1.97
CA PHE A 92 22.29 6.62 2.66
C PHE A 92 21.67 6.34 4.05
N GLY A 93 20.99 7.27 4.71
CA GLY A 93 20.44 7.09 6.06
C GLY A 93 19.34 6.03 6.12
N LEU A 94 18.53 5.92 5.06
CA LEU A 94 17.51 4.86 4.96
C LEU A 94 18.14 3.49 4.67
N LEU A 95 19.14 3.43 3.78
CA LEU A 95 19.90 2.21 3.47
C LEU A 95 20.73 1.72 4.66
N ALA A 96 21.36 2.65 5.38
CA ALA A 96 22.07 2.40 6.62
C ALA A 96 21.10 1.97 7.74
N GLY A 97 19.91 2.58 7.82
CA GLY A 97 18.84 2.17 8.74
C GLY A 97 18.25 0.80 8.44
N TRP A 98 18.27 0.35 7.17
CA TRP A 98 17.93 -1.02 6.79
C TRP A 98 19.00 -2.03 7.22
N ALA A 99 20.28 -1.64 7.17
CA ALA A 99 21.40 -2.47 7.59
C ALA A 99 21.57 -2.52 9.14
N LEU A 100 21.43 -1.39 9.82
CA LEU A 100 21.42 -1.26 11.28
C LEU A 100 20.21 -0.44 11.74
N PRO A 101 19.14 -1.09 12.23
CA PRO A 101 17.96 -0.38 12.71
C PRO A 101 18.30 0.34 14.01
N THR A 102 18.39 1.67 13.94
CA THR A 102 18.52 2.52 15.12
C THR A 102 17.17 3.17 15.40
N VAL A 103 16.50 2.69 16.46
CA VAL A 103 15.23 3.26 16.91
C VAL A 103 15.48 4.12 18.15
N GLN A 104 15.11 5.39 18.05
CA GLN A 104 15.12 6.30 19.19
C GLN A 104 14.01 5.90 20.17
N SER A 105 14.22 6.09 21.48
CA SER A 105 13.31 5.61 22.54
C SER A 105 11.85 6.05 22.36
N TRP A 106 11.61 7.25 21.81
CA TRP A 106 10.26 7.78 21.54
C TRP A 106 9.60 7.18 20.29
N GLY A 107 10.37 6.59 19.38
CA GLY A 107 9.87 6.02 18.12
C GLY A 107 9.49 4.54 18.20
N VAL A 108 9.74 3.88 19.34
CA VAL A 108 9.50 2.44 19.51
C VAL A 108 8.03 2.08 19.35
N THR A 109 7.11 2.88 19.91
CA THR A 109 5.66 2.65 19.77
C THR A 109 5.21 2.74 18.33
N GLN A 110 5.75 3.71 17.57
CA GLN A 110 5.43 3.86 16.16
C GLN A 110 5.98 2.70 15.34
N ALA A 111 7.23 2.29 15.59
CA ALA A 111 7.85 1.14 14.92
C ALA A 111 7.05 -0.16 15.15
N VAL A 112 6.64 -0.43 16.39
CA VAL A 112 5.79 -1.59 16.72
C VAL A 112 4.41 -1.46 16.05
N GLY A 113 3.85 -0.25 16.02
CA GLY A 113 2.60 0.05 15.30
C GLY A 113 2.70 -0.24 13.80
N THR A 114 3.80 0.12 13.16
CA THR A 114 4.03 -0.15 11.73
C THR A 114 4.11 -1.65 11.45
N ILE A 115 4.80 -2.43 12.30
CA ILE A 115 4.86 -3.89 12.17
C ILE A 115 3.45 -4.49 12.29
N GLY A 116 2.66 -4.04 13.26
CA GLY A 116 1.26 -4.47 13.43
C GLY A 116 0.37 -4.11 12.23
N ALA A 117 0.59 -2.95 11.61
CA ALA A 117 -0.17 -2.50 10.44
C ALA A 117 0.18 -3.28 9.16
N VAL A 118 1.42 -3.74 9.00
CA VAL A 118 1.86 -4.52 7.82
C VAL A 118 1.23 -5.93 7.82
N ILE A 119 0.93 -6.48 8.99
CA ILE A 119 0.34 -7.82 9.11
C ILE A 119 -1.17 -7.72 8.95
N MET A 120 -1.68 -7.92 7.73
CA MET A 120 -3.12 -8.02 7.47
C MET A 120 -3.60 -9.48 7.57
N PRO A 121 -4.30 -9.88 8.64
CA PRO A 121 -4.65 -11.28 8.88
C PRO A 121 -5.57 -11.86 7.80
N HIS A 122 -6.41 -11.05 7.18
CA HIS A 122 -7.33 -11.49 6.13
C HIS A 122 -6.61 -11.86 4.81
N ASN A 123 -5.51 -11.18 4.48
CA ASN A 123 -4.72 -11.49 3.29
C ASN A 123 -4.01 -12.85 3.40
N LEU A 124 -3.66 -13.28 4.62
CA LEU A 124 -3.09 -14.61 4.87
C LEU A 124 -4.08 -15.73 4.51
N TYR A 125 -5.37 -15.54 4.80
CA TYR A 125 -6.44 -16.47 4.44
C TYR A 125 -6.71 -16.47 2.93
N LEU A 126 -6.70 -15.30 2.29
CA LEU A 126 -6.92 -15.16 0.85
C LEU A 126 -5.79 -15.80 0.02
N HIS A 127 -4.53 -15.62 0.44
CA HIS A 127 -3.38 -16.27 -0.18
C HIS A 127 -3.44 -17.80 -0.05
N SER A 128 -3.91 -18.31 1.08
CA SER A 128 -4.13 -19.75 1.30
C SER A 128 -5.19 -20.33 0.36
N GLY A 129 -6.28 -19.59 0.09
CA GLY A 129 -7.31 -19.97 -0.87
C GLY A 129 -6.85 -19.94 -2.33
N LEU A 130 -6.05 -18.94 -2.71
CA LEU A 130 -5.47 -18.84 -4.07
C LEU A 130 -4.47 -19.95 -4.37
N VAL A 131 -3.65 -20.35 -3.39
CA VAL A 131 -2.71 -21.48 -3.51
C VAL A 131 -3.45 -22.81 -3.70
N LEU A 132 -4.64 -22.96 -3.10
CA LEU A 132 -5.51 -24.13 -3.31
C LEU A 132 -6.20 -24.16 -4.68
N SER A 133 -6.30 -23.05 -5.42
CA SER A 133 -6.86 -23.03 -6.77
C SER A 133 -5.93 -23.70 -7.80
N ARG A 134 -4.64 -23.85 -7.48
CA ARG A 134 -3.69 -24.58 -8.30
C ARG A 134 -3.95 -26.07 -8.10
N LYS A 135 -4.39 -26.79 -9.15
CA LYS A 135 -4.53 -28.26 -9.13
C LYS A 135 -3.17 -28.91 -8.87
N ILE A 136 -2.82 -29.08 -7.61
CA ILE A 136 -1.72 -29.94 -7.19
C ILE A 136 -2.27 -31.35 -7.20
N SER A 137 -1.78 -32.19 -8.12
CA SER A 137 -2.00 -33.64 -8.03
C SER A 137 -1.36 -34.15 -6.75
N ARG A 138 -2.13 -34.18 -5.66
CA ARG A 138 -1.75 -34.80 -4.38
C ARG A 138 -1.79 -36.33 -4.46
N ASN A 139 -2.09 -36.89 -5.62
CA ASN A 139 -2.16 -38.33 -5.86
C ASN A 139 -0.93 -38.85 -6.61
N LYS A 140 0.26 -38.51 -6.12
CA LYS A 140 1.45 -39.34 -6.35
C LYS A 140 1.75 -40.09 -5.06
N PRO A 141 1.29 -41.34 -4.92
CA PRO A 141 1.88 -42.25 -3.94
C PRO A 141 3.29 -42.60 -4.46
N ASN A 142 4.30 -41.89 -3.99
CA ASN A 142 5.70 -42.35 -4.05
C ASN A 142 6.06 -42.59 -2.58
N ARG A 143 6.11 -43.85 -2.16
CA ARG A 143 7.30 -44.71 -2.16
C ARG A 143 8.32 -44.24 -1.14
#